data_AF-A0A2V7QKD7-F1
#
_entry.id   AF-A0A2V7QKD7-F1
#
_cell.length_a   1.000
_cell.length_b   1.000
_cell.length_c   1.000
_cell.angle_alpha   90.00
_cell.angle_beta   90.00
_cell.angle_gamma   90.00
#
_symmetry.space_group_name_H-M   'P 1'
#
loop_
_entity.id
_entity.type
_entity.pdbx_description
1 polymer ?
#
loop_
_entity_poly.entity_id
_entity_poly.type
_entity_poly.pdbx_seq_one_letter_code
_entity_poly.pdbx_strand_id
1 'polypeptide(L)'
;GDNKSSIGPTLARLVKSEGIRLSPDAHPEAGHFYRSDHFSFAKAGIPSVSIGGGTDYVGRPTAWGLQQAEDYTAHRYHQPSDEYRPDFDLRGAAQLAEIVYRLGVTIGNAEVAPTWNADAEFKSLRDASRKGL
;
A
#
# COMPACT_ATOMS: atom_id res chain seq x y z
N GLY A 1 2.48 5.26 -3.54
CA GLY A 1 3.90 5.03 -3.14
C GLY A 1 4.48 3.72 -3.68
N ASP A 2 3.64 2.92 -4.33
CA ASP A 2 3.97 1.77 -5.16
C ASP A 2 5.12 2.05 -6.15
N ASN A 3 5.16 3.21 -6.79
CA ASN A 3 6.18 3.52 -7.80
C ASN A 3 7.51 4.09 -7.26
N LYS A 4 7.69 4.23 -5.93
CA LYS A 4 8.90 4.86 -5.35
C LYS A 4 10.04 3.89 -5.08
N SER A 5 9.75 2.59 -4.92
CA SER A 5 10.73 1.58 -4.53
C SER A 5 10.60 0.29 -5.33
N SER A 6 11.60 -0.57 -5.20
CA SER A 6 11.58 -1.92 -5.77
C SER A 6 10.47 -2.82 -5.16
N ILE A 7 9.81 -2.38 -4.08
CA ILE A 7 8.70 -3.13 -3.45
C ILE A 7 7.47 -3.16 -4.38
N GLY A 8 7.16 -2.05 -5.06
CA GLY A 8 5.98 -1.98 -5.94
C GLY A 8 6.00 -3.00 -7.08
N PRO A 9 7.09 -3.10 -7.87
CA PRO A 9 7.22 -4.13 -8.89
C PRO A 9 7.12 -5.56 -8.33
N THR A 10 7.64 -5.81 -7.12
CA THR A 10 7.50 -7.11 -6.45
C THR A 10 6.05 -7.40 -6.09
N LEU A 11 5.35 -6.44 -5.49
CA LEU A 11 3.93 -6.54 -5.19
C LEU A 11 3.10 -6.75 -6.46
N ALA A 12 3.36 -5.99 -7.53
CA ALA A 12 2.65 -6.12 -8.81
C ALA A 12 2.81 -7.52 -9.42
N ARG A 13 4.00 -8.14 -9.31
CA ARG A 13 4.22 -9.52 -9.77
C ARG A 13 3.44 -10.53 -8.92
N LEU A 14 3.37 -10.34 -7.61
CA LEU A 14 2.71 -11.27 -6.68
C LEU A 14 1.21 -11.38 -6.94
N VAL A 15 0.57 -10.26 -7.28
CA VAL A 15 -0.89 -10.18 -7.38
C VAL A 15 -1.41 -10.32 -8.83
N LYS A 16 -0.51 -10.36 -9.82
CA LYS A 16 -0.87 -10.40 -11.25
C LYS A 16 -1.71 -11.61 -11.63
N SER A 17 -1.41 -12.80 -11.09
CA SER A 17 -2.16 -14.03 -11.39
C SER A 17 -3.57 -14.03 -10.83
N GLU A 18 -3.86 -13.16 -9.87
CA GLU A 18 -5.18 -13.00 -9.24
C GLU A 18 -6.05 -11.95 -9.96
N GLY A 19 -5.55 -11.37 -11.06
CA GLY A 19 -6.24 -10.32 -11.80
C GLY A 19 -6.26 -8.97 -11.07
N ILE A 20 -5.46 -8.82 -10.01
CA ILE A 20 -5.34 -7.57 -9.26
C ILE A 20 -4.30 -6.67 -9.93
N ARG A 21 -4.60 -5.37 -9.97
CA ARG A 21 -3.68 -4.33 -10.46
C ARG A 21 -3.37 -3.35 -9.34
N LEU A 22 -2.14 -2.85 -9.33
CA LEU A 22 -1.83 -1.66 -8.55
C LEU A 22 -2.43 -0.44 -9.24
N SER A 23 -2.98 0.46 -8.44
CA SER A 23 -3.49 1.75 -8.91
C SER A 23 -2.69 2.88 -8.27
N PRO A 24 -2.43 3.97 -8.99
CA PRO A 24 -1.88 5.18 -8.40
C PRO A 24 -2.78 5.70 -7.27
N ASP A 25 -2.20 6.50 -6.39
CA ASP A 25 -2.97 7.29 -5.43
C ASP A 25 -4.01 8.13 -6.19
N ALA A 26 -5.29 8.02 -5.81
CA ALA A 26 -6.37 8.76 -6.43
C ALA A 26 -6.32 10.26 -6.07
N HIS A 27 -5.68 10.61 -4.97
CA HIS A 27 -5.59 11.96 -4.42
C HIS A 27 -4.12 12.33 -4.10
N PRO A 28 -3.23 12.40 -5.10
CA PRO A 28 -1.82 12.71 -4.88
C PRO A 28 -1.61 14.06 -4.16
N GLU A 29 -2.52 15.02 -4.38
CA GLU A 29 -2.54 16.33 -3.71
C GLU A 29 -2.76 16.25 -2.19
N ALA A 30 -3.42 15.19 -1.70
CA ALA A 30 -3.66 14.98 -0.28
C ALA A 30 -2.42 14.47 0.48
N GLY A 31 -1.37 14.08 -0.25
CA GLY A 31 -0.06 13.72 0.30
C GLY A 31 -0.08 12.47 1.17
N HIS A 32 -0.97 11.50 0.90
CA HIS A 32 -1.21 10.34 1.77
C HIS A 32 0.06 9.53 2.10
N PHE A 33 0.99 9.41 1.15
CA PHE A 33 2.28 8.75 1.38
C PHE A 33 3.07 9.36 2.57
N TYR A 34 2.96 10.67 2.79
CA TYR A 34 3.72 11.37 3.82
C TYR A 34 3.01 11.44 5.18
N ARG A 35 1.82 10.82 5.31
CA ARG A 35 0.89 11.00 6.45
C ARG A 35 0.53 9.69 7.16
N SER A 36 1.35 8.66 7.02
CA SER A 36 1.17 7.35 7.67
C SER A 36 2.52 6.81 8.17
N ASP A 37 2.51 5.78 9.02
CA ASP A 37 3.68 5.31 9.79
C ASP A 37 4.87 4.89 8.92
N HIS A 38 4.61 4.34 7.74
CA HIS A 38 5.63 3.97 6.76
C HIS A 38 6.56 5.13 6.37
N PHE A 39 6.10 6.38 6.49
CA PHE A 39 6.91 7.56 6.21
C PHE A 39 8.08 7.74 7.19
N SER A 40 7.94 7.32 8.46
CA SER A 40 9.04 7.38 9.42
C SER A 40 10.21 6.48 9.02
N PHE A 41 9.92 5.30 8.47
CA PHE A 41 10.92 4.42 7.87
C PHE A 41 11.53 5.03 6.62
N ALA A 42 10.72 5.66 5.77
CA ALA A 42 11.22 6.34 4.57
C ALA A 42 12.20 7.48 4.88
N LYS A 43 11.92 8.29 5.91
CA LYS A 43 12.86 9.31 6.42
C LYS A 43 14.18 8.74 6.92
N ALA A 44 14.21 7.48 7.37
CA ALA A 44 15.42 6.76 7.75
C ALA A 44 16.09 6.04 6.56
N GLY A 45 15.61 6.26 5.33
CA GLY A 45 16.12 5.61 4.12
C GLY A 45 15.61 4.19 3.91
N ILE A 46 14.68 3.67 4.73
CA ILE A 46 14.18 2.30 4.60
C ILE A 46 13.05 2.26 3.54
N PRO A 47 13.19 1.50 2.44
CA PRO A 47 12.15 1.34 1.42
C PRO A 47 10.83 0.88 2.03
N SER A 48 9.77 1.63 1.76
CA SER A 48 8.50 1.50 2.44
C SER A 48 7.33 1.74 1.49
N VAL A 49 6.22 1.05 1.74
CA VAL A 49 4.96 1.19 1.00
C VAL A 49 3.79 1.11 1.98
N SER A 50 2.69 1.80 1.67
CA SER A 50 1.39 1.56 2.30
C SER A 50 0.48 0.90 1.27
N ILE A 51 -0.25 -0.13 1.69
CA ILE A 51 -1.09 -0.95 0.82
C ILE A 51 -2.54 -0.84 1.33
N GLY A 52 -3.44 -0.40 0.45
CA GLY A 52 -4.88 -0.34 0.71
C GLY A 52 -5.67 -1.17 -0.29
N GLY A 53 -6.97 -1.34 -0.04
CA GLY A 53 -7.86 -2.17 -0.87
C GLY A 53 -8.21 -1.59 -2.26
N GLY A 54 -7.94 -0.30 -2.50
CA GLY A 54 -8.31 0.37 -3.74
C GLY A 54 -9.83 0.60 -3.88
N THR A 55 -10.29 0.91 -5.09
CA THR A 55 -11.71 1.23 -5.39
C THR A 55 -12.32 0.35 -6.48
N ASP A 56 -11.56 -0.59 -7.04
CA ASP A 56 -12.00 -1.48 -8.12
C ASP A 56 -12.33 -2.87 -7.55
N TYR A 57 -13.62 -3.19 -7.45
CA TYR A 57 -14.12 -4.38 -6.76
C TYR A 57 -14.77 -5.35 -7.75
N VAL A 58 -14.43 -6.64 -7.64
CA VAL A 58 -15.01 -7.71 -8.45
C VAL A 58 -16.53 -7.74 -8.28
N GLY A 59 -17.26 -7.79 -9.40
CA GLY A 59 -18.72 -7.84 -9.41
C GLY A 59 -19.40 -6.51 -9.04
N ARG A 60 -18.65 -5.41 -8.94
CA ARG A 60 -19.18 -4.06 -8.71
C ARG A 60 -18.79 -3.14 -9.88
N PRO A 61 -19.64 -2.14 -10.22
CA PRO A 61 -19.23 -1.12 -11.16
C PRO A 61 -18.12 -0.25 -10.54
N THR A 62 -17.20 0.28 -11.35
CA THR A 62 -16.03 1.06 -10.88
C THR A 62 -16.40 2.22 -9.96
N ALA A 63 -17.53 2.89 -10.21
CA ALA A 63 -18.00 4.00 -9.37
C ALA A 63 -18.40 3.57 -7.95
N TRP A 64 -18.76 2.30 -7.74
CA TRP A 64 -19.24 1.83 -6.44
C TRP A 64 -18.17 1.93 -5.36
N GLY A 65 -16.94 1.50 -5.63
CA GLY A 65 -15.86 1.53 -4.64
C GLY A 65 -15.45 2.95 -4.26
N LEU A 66 -15.45 3.88 -5.23
CA LEU A 66 -15.24 5.30 -4.96
C LEU A 66 -16.34 5.87 -4.06
N GLN A 67 -17.61 5.58 -4.36
CA GLN A 67 -18.73 5.98 -3.52
C GLN A 67 -18.63 5.43 -2.09
N GLN A 68 -18.16 4.18 -1.93
CA GLN A 68 -17.94 3.61 -0.60
C GLN A 68 -16.82 4.33 0.17
N ALA A 69 -15.74 4.68 -0.51
CA ALA A 69 -14.60 5.40 0.09
C ALA A 69 -14.99 6.84 0.49
N GLU A 70 -15.75 7.53 -0.36
CA GLU A 70 -16.29 8.87 -0.08
C GLU A 70 -17.26 8.84 1.10
N ASP A 71 -18.21 7.91 1.11
CA ASP A 71 -19.17 7.75 2.21
C ASP A 71 -18.48 7.41 3.54
N TYR A 72 -17.47 6.53 3.52
CA TYR A 72 -16.66 6.24 4.69
C TYR A 72 -15.94 7.49 5.21
N THR A 73 -15.30 8.25 4.32
CA THR A 73 -14.55 9.46 4.68
C THR A 73 -15.47 10.55 5.25
N ALA A 74 -16.66 10.72 4.66
CA ALA A 74 -17.60 11.77 5.05
C ALA A 74 -18.32 11.46 6.38
N HIS A 75 -18.67 10.20 6.62
CA HIS A 75 -19.62 9.86 7.69
C HIS A 75 -19.03 8.97 8.79
N ARG A 76 -17.90 8.30 8.55
CA ARG A 76 -17.40 7.24 9.45
C ARG A 76 -15.97 7.46 9.92
N TYR A 77 -15.07 7.94 9.06
CA TYR A 77 -13.66 8.12 9.40
C TYR A 77 -13.46 9.01 10.65
N HIS A 78 -12.70 8.50 11.62
CA HIS A 78 -12.47 9.16 12.93
C HIS A 78 -13.76 9.47 13.72
N GLN A 79 -14.84 8.73 13.48
CA GLN A 79 -16.10 8.86 14.22
C GLN A 79 -16.41 7.59 15.02
N PRO A 80 -17.29 7.65 16.04
CA PRO A 80 -17.73 6.45 16.76
C PRO A 80 -18.34 5.35 15.87
N SER A 81 -18.89 5.73 14.71
CA SER A 81 -19.41 4.80 13.72
C SER A 81 -18.34 4.04 12.92
N ASP A 82 -17.05 4.32 13.13
CA ASP A 82 -15.92 3.53 12.62
C ASP A 82 -15.75 2.24 13.43
N GLU A 83 -16.78 1.40 13.44
CA GLU A 83 -16.82 0.17 14.20
C GLU A 83 -17.08 -1.03 13.31
N TYR A 84 -16.71 -2.21 13.82
CA TYR A 84 -17.02 -3.47 13.16
C TYR A 84 -18.53 -3.65 13.04
N ARG A 85 -18.97 -4.14 11.87
CA ARG A 85 -20.35 -4.56 11.67
C ARG A 85 -20.42 -6.02 11.23
N PRO A 86 -21.37 -6.81 11.77
CA PRO A 86 -21.52 -8.22 11.41
C PRO A 86 -21.83 -8.48 9.93
N ASP A 87 -22.31 -7.47 9.21
CA ASP A 87 -22.64 -7.55 7.79
C ASP A 87 -21.46 -7.19 6.86
N PHE A 88 -20.27 -6.93 7.41
CA PHE A 88 -19.08 -6.70 6.62
C PHE A 88 -18.68 -7.94 5.82
N ASP A 89 -18.49 -7.74 4.51
CA ASP A 89 -17.83 -8.72 3.67
C ASP A 89 -16.31 -8.63 3.85
N LEU A 90 -15.77 -9.48 4.71
CA LEU A 90 -14.35 -9.49 5.06
C LEU A 90 -13.46 -10.18 4.02
N ARG A 91 -14.01 -10.70 2.92
CA ARG A 91 -13.21 -11.40 1.90
C ARG A 91 -12.10 -10.52 1.32
N GLY A 92 -12.38 -9.24 1.10
CA GLY A 92 -11.38 -8.27 0.63
C GLY A 92 -10.28 -8.02 1.67
N ALA A 93 -10.63 -7.95 2.95
CA ALA A 93 -9.65 -7.81 4.04
C ALA A 93 -8.75 -9.05 4.17
N ALA A 94 -9.33 -10.25 4.04
CA ALA A 94 -8.58 -11.51 4.04
C ALA A 94 -7.62 -11.59 2.84
N GLN A 95 -8.06 -11.22 1.64
CA GLN A 95 -7.21 -11.15 0.44
C GLN A 95 -6.05 -10.17 0.64
N LEU A 96 -6.33 -8.98 1.20
CA LEU A 96 -5.28 -7.99 1.47
C LEU A 96 -4.24 -8.51 2.48
N ALA A 97 -4.71 -9.18 3.55
CA ALA A 97 -3.83 -9.78 4.55
C ALA A 97 -2.92 -10.86 3.94
N GLU A 98 -3.45 -11.71 3.06
CA GLU A 98 -2.69 -12.72 2.34
C GLU A 98 -1.62 -12.10 1.42
N ILE A 99 -1.99 -11.03 0.69
CA ILE A 99 -1.06 -10.28 -0.17
C ILE A 99 0.10 -9.70 0.65
N VAL A 100 -0.20 -9.05 1.78
CA VAL A 100 0.82 -8.47 2.68
C VAL A 100 1.73 -9.56 3.27
N TYR A 101 1.15 -10.69 3.69
CA TYR A 101 1.90 -11.84 4.17
C TYR A 101 2.88 -12.36 3.11
N ARG A 102 2.38 -12.63 1.90
CA ARG A 102 3.20 -13.12 0.78
C ARG A 102 4.29 -12.14 0.38
N LEU A 103 3.99 -10.84 0.39
CA LEU A 103 4.99 -9.80 0.15
C LEU A 103 6.09 -9.83 1.22
N GLY A 104 5.72 -9.93 2.50
CA GLY A 104 6.65 -10.05 3.61
C GLY A 104 7.56 -11.27 3.49
N VAL A 105 6.99 -12.44 3.20
CA VAL A 105 7.75 -13.69 2.96
C VAL A 105 8.68 -13.56 1.76
N THR A 106 8.20 -12.95 0.66
CA THR A 106 9.00 -12.76 -0.56
C THR A 106 10.19 -11.85 -0.30
N ILE A 107 9.98 -10.74 0.41
CA ILE A 107 11.06 -9.80 0.76
C ILE A 107 12.02 -10.44 1.78
N GLY A 108 11.50 -11.14 2.78
CA GLY A 108 12.30 -11.77 3.83
C GLY A 108 13.23 -12.88 3.33
N ASN A 109 12.86 -13.55 2.24
CA ASN A 109 13.66 -14.60 1.62
C ASN A 109 14.46 -14.14 0.38
N ALA A 110 14.41 -12.85 0.03
CA ALA A 110 15.12 -12.34 -1.14
C ALA A 110 16.63 -12.20 -0.86
N GLU A 111 17.47 -12.60 -1.82
CA GLU A 111 18.92 -12.37 -1.75
C GLU A 111 19.27 -10.87 -1.73
N VAL A 112 18.48 -10.07 -2.44
CA VAL A 112 18.66 -8.62 -2.54
C VAL A 112 17.54 -7.92 -1.77
N ALA A 113 17.93 -7.22 -0.70
CA ALA A 113 17.02 -6.39 0.06
C ALA A 113 16.41 -5.27 -0.81
N PRO A 114 15.16 -4.84 -0.53
CA PRO A 114 14.54 -3.72 -1.24
C PRO A 114 15.39 -2.44 -1.24
N THR A 115 15.18 -1.63 -2.28
CA THR A 115 15.81 -0.31 -2.46
C THR A 115 14.80 0.71 -2.99
N TRP A 116 15.08 1.99 -2.74
CA TRP A 116 14.43 3.09 -3.46
C TRP A 116 14.85 3.11 -4.92
N ASN A 117 13.97 3.61 -5.79
CA ASN A 117 14.28 3.89 -7.19
C ASN A 117 15.26 5.08 -7.29
N ALA A 118 15.90 5.23 -8.44
CA ALA A 118 16.94 6.25 -8.63
C ALA A 118 16.41 7.69 -8.49
N ASP A 119 15.16 7.92 -8.85
CA ASP A 119 14.44 9.20 -8.82
C ASP A 119 13.69 9.46 -7.51
N ALA A 120 13.67 8.49 -6.59
CA ALA A 120 12.99 8.64 -5.31
C ALA A 120 13.80 9.54 -4.37
N GLU A 121 13.10 10.45 -3.70
CA GLU A 121 13.66 11.47 -2.79
C GLU A 121 14.45 10.89 -1.61
N PHE A 122 14.24 9.61 -1.28
CA PHE A 122 14.91 8.89 -0.18
C PHE A 122 16.12 8.06 -0.62
N LYS A 123 16.47 8.05 -1.92
CA LYS A 123 17.54 7.19 -2.47
C LYS A 123 18.89 7.47 -1.83
N SER A 124 19.25 8.75 -1.67
CA SER A 124 20.50 9.17 -1.04
C SER A 124 20.59 8.72 0.43
N LEU A 125 19.48 8.78 1.17
CA LEU A 125 19.39 8.31 2.56
C LEU A 125 19.61 6.80 2.66
N ARG A 126 19.05 6.01 1.73
CA ARG A 126 19.29 4.56 1.67
C ARG A 126 20.75 4.23 1.36
N ASP A 127 21.37 4.95 0.44
CA ASP A 127 22.78 4.72 0.11
C ASP A 127 23.69 5.04 1.31
N ALA A 128 23.37 6.08 2.07
CA ALA A 128 24.07 6.39 3.33
C ALA A 128 23.83 5.30 4.39
N SER A 129 22.59 4.85 4.58
CA SER A 129 22.23 3.87 5.61
C SER A 129 22.90 2.50 5.39
N ARG A 130 23.20 2.14 4.13
CA ARG A 130 23.84 0.85 3.79
C ARG A 130 25.34 0.82 4.00
N LYS A 131 26.02 1.98 4.09
CA LYS A 131 27.47 2.03 4.34
C LYS A 131 27.85 1.63 5.77
N GLY A 132 26.88 1.57 6.68
CA GLY A 132 27.08 1.15 8.07
C GLY A 132 26.74 -0.32 8.37
N LEU A 133 26.41 -1.11 7.34
CA LEU A 133 26.19 -2.56 7.40
C LEU A 133 27.36 -3.27 6.71
#